data_AF-A0AAV5UP60-F1
#
_entry.id   AF-A0AAV5UP60-F1
#
_cell.length_a   1.000
_cell.length_b   1.000
_cell.length_c   1.000
_cell.angle_alpha   90.00
_cell.angle_beta   90.00
_cell.angle_gamma   90.00
#
_symmetry.space_group_name_H-M   'P 1'
#
loop_
_entity.id
_entity.type
_entity.pdbx_description
1 polymer ?
#
loop_
_entity_poly.entity_id
_entity_poly.type
_entity_poly.pdbx_seq_one_letter_code
_entity_poly.pdbx_strand_id
1 'polypeptide(L)'
;ASSEVRMCIHSDAENCARPFVSFKQRYRFASRYNLLGCAIEKNFSTLLTAILCFLHDERKFTSKERKLVKEDFHHRFCGPRNEASTIKTAMRRMGSNESMTLFAITREPVDRFISGFVDKCIKEETWRFHPDRCCGCKRDVECFVEKMYKRIIKSRGEKQRTSFDDDHFFPQSWRCEFSSHLRNYTILDFSAADSNGFYTKLLKLLHDHRVPPSSLSLIESTLHTSRTDHSTIQSEERREFERRIRNSPQIMERITRMYYYDFIL
;
A
#
# COMPACT_ATOMS: atom_id res chain seq x y z
N ALA A 1 5.15 22.78 31.41
CA ALA A 1 5.69 22.82 30.04
C ALA A 1 5.94 21.38 29.60
N SER A 2 5.05 20.84 28.77
CA SER A 2 5.22 19.51 28.19
C SER A 2 6.39 19.60 27.21
N SER A 3 7.52 18.96 27.52
CA SER A 3 8.58 18.79 26.55
C SER A 3 8.02 17.96 25.40
N GLU A 4 7.82 18.57 24.23
CA GLU A 4 7.60 17.83 22.99
C GLU A 4 8.70 16.78 22.87
N VAL A 5 8.34 15.52 23.03
CA VAL A 5 9.26 14.40 22.81
C VAL A 5 9.58 14.42 21.32
N ARG A 6 10.75 14.95 20.96
CA ARG A 6 11.22 14.94 19.58
C ARG A 6 11.69 13.52 19.24
N MET A 7 10.75 12.69 18.81
CA MET A 7 10.99 11.31 18.41
C MET A 7 11.76 11.26 17.08
N CYS A 8 12.64 10.27 16.93
CA CYS A 8 13.37 9.97 15.69
C CYS A 8 14.35 11.04 15.19
N ILE A 9 14.84 11.92 16.08
CA ILE A 9 15.89 12.88 15.76
C ILE A 9 17.15 12.65 16.58
N HIS A 10 18.29 13.18 16.12
CA HIS A 10 19.59 13.07 16.78
C HIS A 10 19.89 11.61 17.19
N SER A 11 20.22 11.37 18.46
CA SER A 11 20.52 10.04 18.99
C SER A 11 19.31 9.10 19.02
N ASP A 12 18.08 9.62 19.02
CA ASP A 12 16.87 8.78 18.99
C ASP A 12 16.56 8.26 17.59
N ALA A 13 17.20 8.79 16.54
CA ALA A 13 17.01 8.32 15.17
C ALA A 13 17.39 6.84 14.99
N GLU A 14 18.33 6.31 15.79
CA GLU A 14 18.70 4.90 15.75
C GLU A 14 17.60 3.96 16.24
N ASN A 15 16.65 4.48 17.02
CA ASN A 15 15.47 3.76 17.51
C ASN A 15 14.30 3.83 16.53
N CYS A 16 14.48 4.43 15.35
CA CYS A 16 13.44 4.59 14.35
C CYS A 16 13.81 3.95 13.02
N ALA A 17 12.78 3.62 12.23
CA ALA A 17 12.99 3.12 10.90
C ALA A 17 13.80 4.16 10.10
N ARG A 18 14.85 3.70 9.41
CA ARG A 18 15.65 4.56 8.54
C ARG A 18 14.76 5.17 7.45
N PRO A 19 14.99 6.42 7.04
CA PRO A 19 14.22 7.01 5.95
C PRO A 19 14.54 6.36 4.61
N PHE A 20 13.52 6.17 3.78
CA PHE A 20 13.65 5.85 2.35
C PHE A 20 14.60 4.70 2.02
N VAL A 21 14.61 3.66 2.86
CA VAL A 21 15.42 2.46 2.58
C VAL A 21 14.87 1.77 1.33
N SER A 22 15.73 1.45 0.36
CA SER A 22 15.26 0.74 -0.84
C SER A 22 14.68 -0.62 -0.46
N PHE A 23 13.46 -0.87 -0.90
CA PHE A 23 12.75 -2.13 -0.75
C PHE A 23 12.08 -2.53 -2.07
N LYS A 24 11.67 -3.79 -2.21
CA LYS A 24 11.00 -4.31 -3.41
C LYS A 24 9.91 -3.37 -3.94
N GLN A 25 9.92 -3.06 -5.24
CA GLN A 25 8.91 -2.23 -5.88
C GLN A 25 7.89 -3.04 -6.68
N ARG A 26 6.66 -2.51 -6.77
CA ARG A 26 5.55 -3.13 -7.51
C ARG A 26 4.84 -2.07 -8.33
N TYR A 27 5.26 -1.91 -9.58
CA TYR A 27 4.64 -0.97 -10.50
C TYR A 27 3.59 -1.62 -11.38
N ARG A 28 2.56 -0.85 -11.70
CA ARG A 28 1.52 -1.16 -12.68
C ARG A 28 1.40 0.01 -13.64
N PHE A 29 1.29 -0.27 -14.94
CA PHE A 29 1.22 0.79 -15.94
C PHE A 29 0.06 0.63 -16.91
N ALA A 30 -0.46 1.76 -17.38
CA ALA A 30 -1.41 1.83 -18.48
C ALA A 30 -0.83 2.75 -19.56
N SER A 31 -0.13 2.17 -20.55
CA SER A 31 0.65 2.92 -21.53
C SER A 31 -0.19 3.91 -22.33
N ARG A 32 -1.44 3.56 -22.67
CA ARG A 32 -2.37 4.44 -23.42
C ARG A 32 -2.65 5.77 -22.71
N TYR A 33 -2.52 5.79 -21.38
CA TYR A 33 -2.83 6.94 -20.55
C TYR A 33 -1.60 7.56 -19.90
N ASN A 34 -0.38 7.08 -20.22
CA ASN A 34 0.87 7.53 -19.59
C ASN A 34 0.84 7.48 -18.05
N LEU A 35 0.15 6.49 -17.48
CA LEU A 35 0.01 6.33 -16.03
C LEU A 35 0.93 5.21 -15.52
N LEU A 36 1.72 5.52 -14.50
CA LEU A 36 2.54 4.55 -13.76
C LEU A 36 2.21 4.64 -12.26
N GLY A 37 1.44 3.66 -11.78
CA GLY A 37 1.07 3.55 -10.37
C GLY A 37 2.00 2.62 -9.62
N CYS A 38 2.42 3.03 -8.42
CA CYS A 38 3.11 2.16 -7.48
C CYS A 38 2.12 1.51 -6.51
N ALA A 39 2.03 0.17 -6.53
CA ALA A 39 1.16 -0.60 -5.66
C ALA A 39 1.86 -0.93 -4.33
N ILE A 40 1.61 -0.11 -3.31
CA ILE A 40 2.08 -0.34 -1.94
C ILE A 40 1.06 -1.20 -1.20
N GLU A 41 1.51 -2.32 -0.61
CA GLU A 41 0.61 -3.20 0.12
C GLU A 41 -0.15 -2.47 1.23
N LYS A 42 -1.44 -2.81 1.33
CA LYS A 42 -2.42 -2.25 2.27
C LYS A 42 -2.78 -0.77 2.05
N ASN A 43 -2.28 -0.14 0.98
CA ASN A 43 -2.66 1.19 0.53
C ASN A 43 -3.49 1.13 -0.75
N PHE A 44 -4.62 0.40 -0.72
CA PHE A 44 -5.46 0.26 -1.91
C PHE A 44 -4.78 -0.52 -3.07
N SER A 45 -3.71 -1.28 -2.79
CA SER A 45 -2.87 -1.98 -3.79
C SER A 45 -3.65 -2.91 -4.72
N THR A 46 -4.59 -3.68 -4.17
CA THR A 46 -5.39 -4.64 -4.96
C THR A 46 -6.23 -3.92 -6.00
N LEU A 47 -6.98 -2.90 -5.58
CA LEU A 47 -7.87 -2.17 -6.48
C LEU A 47 -7.10 -1.25 -7.43
N LEU A 48 -6.00 -0.64 -6.98
CA LEU A 48 -5.08 0.07 -7.88
C LEU A 48 -4.53 -0.85 -8.98
N THR A 49 -4.13 -2.07 -8.62
CA THR A 49 -3.65 -3.06 -9.57
C THR A 49 -4.73 -3.45 -10.57
N ALA A 50 -5.96 -3.67 -10.10
CA ALA A 50 -7.09 -3.99 -10.96
C ALA A 50 -7.42 -2.84 -11.93
N ILE A 51 -7.46 -1.59 -11.44
CA ILE A 51 -7.73 -0.39 -12.24
C ILE A 51 -6.68 -0.25 -13.35
N LEU A 52 -5.39 -0.32 -13.01
CA LEU A 52 -4.32 -0.17 -14.02
C LEU A 52 -4.23 -1.38 -14.96
N CYS A 53 -4.69 -2.56 -14.54
CA CYS A 53 -4.87 -3.71 -15.41
C CYS A 53 -6.01 -3.50 -16.41
N PHE A 54 -7.17 -3.03 -15.93
CA PHE A 54 -8.30 -2.67 -16.79
C PHE A 54 -7.90 -1.60 -17.81
N LEU A 55 -7.27 -0.51 -17.36
CA LEU A 55 -6.85 0.59 -18.24
C LEU A 55 -5.70 0.20 -19.20
N HIS A 56 -4.95 -0.87 -18.91
CA HIS A 56 -3.95 -1.39 -19.84
C HIS A 56 -4.59 -2.05 -21.06
N ASP A 57 -5.72 -2.76 -20.89
CA ASP A 57 -6.45 -3.44 -21.97
C ASP A 57 -7.95 -3.57 -21.66
N GLU A 58 -8.68 -2.47 -21.80
CA GLU A 58 -10.10 -2.38 -21.42
C GLU A 58 -10.99 -3.32 -22.24
N ARG A 59 -10.66 -3.50 -23.52
CA ARG A 59 -11.40 -4.39 -24.42
C ARG A 59 -11.31 -5.82 -23.94
N LYS A 60 -10.10 -6.32 -23.70
CA LYS A 60 -9.89 -7.71 -23.28
C LYS A 60 -10.36 -7.95 -21.86
N PHE A 61 -10.26 -6.95 -20.98
CA PHE A 61 -10.79 -7.03 -19.62
C PHE A 61 -12.33 -7.19 -19.64
N THR A 62 -13.01 -6.36 -20.43
CA THR A 62 -14.48 -6.39 -20.58
C THR A 62 -14.97 -7.65 -21.30
N SER A 63 -14.30 -8.08 -22.39
CA SER A 63 -14.68 -9.27 -23.15
C SER A 63 -14.54 -10.58 -22.36
N LYS A 64 -13.79 -10.56 -21.26
CA LYS A 64 -13.61 -11.69 -20.35
C LYS A 64 -14.51 -11.59 -19.11
N GLU A 65 -15.44 -10.63 -19.09
CA GLU A 65 -16.38 -10.37 -17.99
C GLU A 65 -15.68 -10.25 -16.62
N ARG A 66 -14.45 -9.70 -16.62
CA ARG A 66 -13.67 -9.55 -15.41
C ARG A 66 -14.28 -8.44 -14.56
N LYS A 67 -14.27 -8.63 -13.24
CA LYS A 67 -14.70 -7.62 -12.27
C LYS A 67 -13.48 -7.09 -11.54
N LEU A 68 -13.36 -5.77 -11.44
CA LEU A 68 -12.27 -5.11 -10.73
C LEU A 68 -12.14 -5.59 -9.27
N VAL A 69 -13.26 -5.89 -8.61
CA VAL A 69 -13.30 -6.41 -7.21
C VAL A 69 -12.88 -7.88 -7.07
N LYS A 70 -12.73 -8.62 -8.18
CA LYS A 70 -12.38 -10.05 -8.19
C LYS A 70 -10.98 -10.32 -8.75
N GLU A 71 -10.19 -9.27 -9.01
CA GLU A 71 -8.79 -9.46 -9.37
C GLU A 71 -8.01 -9.95 -8.15
N ASP A 72 -7.51 -11.17 -8.26
CA ASP A 72 -6.74 -11.87 -7.24
C ASP A 72 -5.25 -11.78 -7.57
N PHE A 73 -4.44 -11.54 -6.54
CA PHE A 73 -2.98 -11.54 -6.65
C PHE A 73 -2.43 -12.88 -7.19
N HIS A 74 -3.12 -14.00 -6.96
CA HIS A 74 -2.72 -15.31 -7.50
C HIS A 74 -3.13 -15.51 -8.97
N HIS A 75 -4.16 -14.79 -9.45
CA HIS A 75 -4.68 -14.89 -10.81
C HIS A 75 -4.52 -13.58 -11.58
N ARG A 76 -3.26 -13.20 -11.82
CA ARG A 76 -2.87 -11.91 -12.44
C ARG A 76 -3.19 -11.87 -13.93
N PHE A 77 -4.36 -11.38 -14.32
CA PHE A 77 -4.78 -11.31 -15.74
C PHE A 77 -3.85 -10.47 -16.61
N CYS A 78 -3.44 -9.31 -16.12
CA CYS A 78 -2.47 -8.45 -16.81
C CYS A 78 -1.02 -8.75 -16.45
N GLY A 79 -0.77 -9.62 -15.46
CA GLY A 79 0.59 -10.04 -15.13
C GLY A 79 1.12 -11.02 -16.18
N PRO A 80 2.36 -10.89 -16.67
CA PRO A 80 3.39 -9.87 -16.38
C PRO A 80 3.35 -8.66 -17.35
N ARG A 81 2.33 -8.52 -18.19
CA ARG A 81 2.23 -7.57 -19.32
C ARG A 81 2.28 -6.10 -18.91
N ASN A 82 1.68 -5.74 -17.78
CA ASN A 82 1.62 -4.35 -17.29
C ASN A 82 2.37 -4.12 -15.97
N GLU A 83 3.31 -5.00 -15.62
CA GLU A 83 4.03 -4.94 -14.34
C GLU A 83 5.50 -4.55 -14.51
N ALA A 84 6.09 -3.85 -13.53
CA ALA A 84 7.52 -3.61 -13.49
C ALA A 84 8.03 -3.57 -12.05
N SER A 85 9.32 -3.86 -11.86
CA SER A 85 10.01 -3.77 -10.57
C SER A 85 10.80 -2.48 -10.40
N THR A 86 10.92 -1.65 -11.45
CA THR A 86 11.54 -0.32 -11.38
C THR A 86 10.87 0.66 -12.35
N ILE A 87 10.96 1.95 -12.06
CA ILE A 87 10.53 3.06 -12.93
C ILE A 87 11.20 2.92 -14.30
N LYS A 88 12.52 2.70 -14.33
CA LYS A 88 13.30 2.49 -15.57
C LYS A 88 12.74 1.34 -16.41
N THR A 89 12.40 0.22 -15.77
CA THR A 89 11.84 -0.94 -16.48
C THR A 89 10.45 -0.63 -17.02
N ALA A 90 9.62 0.07 -16.24
CA ALA A 90 8.29 0.50 -16.69
C ALA A 90 8.38 1.40 -17.91
N MET A 91 9.20 2.46 -17.87
CA MET A 91 9.39 3.40 -19.00
C MET A 91 9.75 2.67 -20.29
N ARG A 92 10.77 1.80 -20.23
CA ARG A 92 11.19 1.01 -21.40
C ARG A 92 10.05 0.15 -21.95
N ARG A 93 9.25 -0.47 -21.08
CA ARG A 93 8.15 -1.35 -21.47
C ARG A 93 6.92 -0.62 -21.98
N MET A 94 6.69 0.60 -21.49
CA MET A 94 5.60 1.44 -21.97
C MET A 94 5.88 1.97 -23.37
N GLY A 95 7.15 1.99 -23.81
CA GLY A 95 7.55 2.52 -25.12
C GLY A 95 7.27 4.02 -25.27
N SER A 96 7.11 4.72 -24.14
CA SER A 96 6.73 6.13 -24.14
C SER A 96 7.96 7.03 -24.29
N ASN A 97 7.90 7.94 -25.26
CA ASN A 97 8.81 9.07 -25.40
C ASN A 97 8.32 10.30 -24.61
N GLU A 98 7.14 10.22 -23.99
CA GLU A 98 6.52 11.30 -23.20
C GLU A 98 6.79 11.12 -21.70
N SER A 99 6.64 12.22 -20.94
CA SER A 99 6.67 12.18 -19.47
C SER A 99 5.45 11.42 -18.95
N MET A 100 5.66 10.22 -18.39
CA MET A 100 4.63 9.49 -17.66
C MET A 100 4.33 10.15 -16.32
N THR A 101 3.08 10.07 -15.87
CA THR A 101 2.70 10.47 -14.51
C THR A 101 2.94 9.33 -13.54
N LEU A 102 3.85 9.57 -12.60
CA LEU A 102 4.07 8.73 -11.44
C LEU A 102 3.02 9.06 -10.38
N PHE A 103 2.34 8.04 -9.87
CA PHE A 103 1.46 8.22 -8.73
C PHE A 103 1.52 7.04 -7.77
N ALA A 104 1.24 7.34 -6.50
CA ALA A 104 1.18 6.34 -5.45
C ALA A 104 0.04 6.68 -4.51
N ILE A 105 -0.54 5.64 -3.92
CA ILE A 105 -1.55 5.78 -2.89
C ILE A 105 -0.86 5.52 -1.55
N THR A 106 -1.00 6.48 -0.65
CA THR A 106 -0.50 6.45 0.73
C THR A 106 -1.68 6.25 1.66
N ARG A 107 -1.40 5.84 2.90
CA ARG A 107 -2.42 5.65 3.92
C ARG A 107 -1.85 6.07 5.27
N GLU A 108 -2.72 6.53 6.17
CA GLU A 108 -2.35 6.82 7.56
C GLU A 108 -1.67 5.58 8.17
N PRO A 109 -0.42 5.70 8.69
CA PRO A 109 0.38 4.52 9.02
C PRO A 109 -0.24 3.57 10.05
N VAL A 110 -0.93 4.09 11.07
CA VAL A 110 -1.59 3.24 12.08
C VAL A 110 -2.76 2.49 11.45
N ASP A 111 -3.59 3.18 10.67
CA ASP A 111 -4.72 2.59 9.94
C ASP A 111 -4.27 1.52 8.93
N ARG A 112 -3.14 1.74 8.26
CA ARG A 112 -2.48 0.78 7.38
C ARG A 112 -2.02 -0.47 8.14
N PHE A 113 -1.34 -0.28 9.28
CA PHE A 113 -0.89 -1.36 10.14
C PHE A 113 -2.06 -2.22 10.63
N ILE A 114 -3.10 -1.59 11.20
CA ILE A 114 -4.32 -2.27 11.66
C ILE A 114 -4.94 -3.07 10.51
N SER A 115 -5.06 -2.44 9.33
CA SER A 115 -5.60 -3.10 8.15
C SER A 115 -4.78 -4.30 7.70
N GLY A 116 -3.46 -4.29 7.86
CA GLY A 116 -2.59 -5.42 7.55
C GLY A 116 -2.74 -6.54 8.57
N PHE A 117 -2.72 -6.21 9.86
CA PHE A 117 -2.76 -7.19 10.95
C PHE A 117 -4.10 -7.92 10.99
N VAL A 118 -5.21 -7.19 10.92
CA VAL A 118 -6.55 -7.79 10.91
C VAL A 118 -6.74 -8.69 9.69
N ASP A 119 -6.32 -8.24 8.52
CA ASP A 119 -6.43 -9.01 7.28
C ASP A 119 -5.62 -10.31 7.34
N LYS A 120 -4.31 -10.22 7.61
CA LYS A 120 -3.38 -11.35 7.46
C LYS A 120 -3.29 -12.28 8.66
N CYS A 121 -3.45 -11.75 9.87
CA CYS A 121 -3.22 -12.48 11.10
C CYS A 121 -4.51 -12.92 11.80
N ILE A 122 -5.61 -12.16 11.60
CA ILE A 122 -6.89 -12.42 12.27
C ILE A 122 -7.89 -13.08 11.33
N LYS A 123 -8.08 -12.56 10.11
CA LYS A 123 -9.08 -13.10 9.17
C LYS A 123 -8.55 -14.25 8.33
N GLU A 124 -7.42 -14.05 7.66
CA GLU A 124 -6.82 -15.10 6.83
C GLU A 124 -6.06 -16.15 7.65
N GLU A 125 -5.69 -15.81 8.90
CA GLU A 125 -4.90 -16.66 9.81
C GLU A 125 -3.73 -17.35 9.10
N THR A 126 -3.00 -16.59 8.28
CA THR A 126 -1.96 -17.14 7.38
C THR A 126 -0.88 -17.95 8.09
N TRP A 127 -0.71 -17.71 9.40
CA TRP A 127 0.17 -18.44 10.31
C TRP A 127 -0.20 -19.92 10.54
N ARG A 128 -1.45 -20.33 10.25
CA ARG A 128 -1.87 -21.75 10.37
C ARG A 128 -1.16 -22.66 9.39
N PHE A 129 -0.89 -22.16 8.19
CA PHE A 129 -0.21 -22.91 7.12
C PHE A 129 1.28 -22.55 7.00
N HIS A 130 1.67 -21.37 7.51
CA HIS A 130 3.04 -20.87 7.49
C HIS A 130 3.39 -20.30 8.88
N PRO A 131 3.88 -21.13 9.82
CA PRO A 131 4.04 -20.75 11.22
C PRO A 131 4.93 -19.53 11.49
N ASP A 132 5.76 -19.13 10.54
CA ASP A 132 6.62 -17.94 10.59
C ASP A 132 5.87 -16.63 10.29
N ARG A 133 4.75 -16.68 9.56
CA ARG A 133 3.91 -15.50 9.27
C ARG A 133 3.32 -14.92 10.55
N CYS A 134 2.95 -13.64 10.49
CA CYS A 134 2.56 -12.89 11.66
C CYS A 134 3.67 -12.92 12.73
N CYS A 135 4.94 -12.91 12.31
CA CYS A 135 6.14 -13.01 13.14
C CYS A 135 6.12 -14.19 14.13
N GLY A 136 5.38 -15.27 13.81
CA GLY A 136 5.13 -16.39 14.72
C GLY A 136 4.33 -16.02 15.98
N CYS A 137 3.66 -14.87 15.99
CA CYS A 137 2.83 -14.38 17.10
C CYS A 137 1.34 -14.72 16.95
N LYS A 138 0.96 -15.34 15.82
CA LYS A 138 -0.43 -15.71 15.52
C LYS A 138 -1.37 -14.49 15.58
N ARG A 139 -2.25 -14.42 16.58
CA ARG A 139 -3.21 -13.33 16.82
C ARG A 139 -2.76 -12.30 17.86
N ASP A 140 -1.57 -12.46 18.45
CA ASP A 140 -1.05 -11.55 19.46
C ASP A 140 -0.39 -10.31 18.82
N VAL A 141 -1.09 -9.18 18.86
CA VAL A 141 -0.64 -7.91 18.29
C VAL A 141 0.57 -7.32 19.02
N GLU A 142 0.70 -7.52 20.32
CA GLU A 142 1.80 -6.94 21.10
C GLU A 142 3.10 -7.66 20.78
N CYS A 143 3.06 -9.00 20.77
CA CYS A 143 4.16 -9.83 20.27
C CYS A 143 4.55 -9.45 18.84
N PHE A 144 3.55 -9.25 17.96
CA PHE A 144 3.78 -8.92 16.56
C PHE A 144 4.50 -7.57 16.41
N VAL A 145 4.00 -6.53 17.06
CA VAL A 145 4.57 -5.17 17.00
C VAL A 145 6.00 -5.16 17.51
N GLU A 146 6.28 -5.85 18.62
CA GLU A 146 7.63 -5.93 19.18
C GLU A 146 8.62 -6.60 18.23
N LYS A 147 8.24 -7.74 17.62
CA LYS A 147 9.09 -8.45 16.67
C LYS A 147 9.26 -7.68 15.36
N MET A 148 8.20 -7.08 14.85
CA MET A 148 8.23 -6.29 13.62
C MET A 148 9.08 -5.03 13.79
N TYR A 149 8.95 -4.34 14.93
CA TYR A 149 9.80 -3.19 15.28
C TYR A 149 11.27 -3.56 15.25
N LYS A 150 11.68 -4.60 16.01
CA LYS A 150 13.05 -5.11 16.01
C LYS A 150 13.56 -5.45 14.61
N ARG A 151 12.70 -6.02 13.76
CA ARG A 151 13.03 -6.37 12.38
C ARG A 151 13.25 -5.14 11.49
N ILE A 152 12.36 -4.14 11.57
CA ILE A 152 12.46 -2.91 10.78
C ILE A 152 13.70 -2.10 11.16
N ILE A 153 13.99 -1.91 12.45
CA ILE A 153 15.17 -1.14 12.91
C ILE A 153 16.50 -1.79 12.46
N LYS A 154 16.55 -3.13 12.45
CA LYS A 154 17.71 -3.87 11.96
C LYS A 154 17.81 -3.93 10.44
N SER A 155 16.73 -3.62 9.72
CA SER A 155 16.73 -3.67 8.27
C SER A 155 17.70 -2.65 7.66
N ARG A 156 18.30 -3.05 6.53
CA ARG A 156 19.19 -2.21 5.71
C ARG A 156 18.73 -2.16 4.24
N GLY A 157 17.52 -2.64 3.95
CA GLY A 157 16.92 -2.65 2.61
C GLY A 157 17.12 -3.94 1.82
N GLU A 158 17.00 -3.83 0.48
CA GLU A 158 16.95 -4.92 -0.52
C GLU A 158 18.03 -6.01 -0.42
N LYS A 159 19.12 -5.78 0.32
CA LYS A 159 20.13 -6.82 0.60
C LYS A 159 19.63 -7.95 1.52
N GLN A 160 18.41 -7.85 2.06
CA GLN A 160 17.80 -8.89 2.90
C GLN A 160 16.71 -9.65 2.16
N ARG A 161 16.67 -10.98 2.35
CA ARG A 161 15.56 -11.82 1.87
C ARG A 161 14.27 -11.35 2.56
N THR A 162 13.36 -10.80 1.77
CA THR A 162 12.10 -10.25 2.25
C THR A 162 11.11 -11.36 2.59
N SER A 163 10.42 -11.23 3.72
CA SER A 163 9.36 -12.16 4.15
C SER A 163 7.97 -11.73 3.66
N PHE A 164 6.98 -12.60 3.85
CA PHE A 164 5.57 -12.25 3.64
C PHE A 164 5.14 -11.06 4.51
N ASP A 165 5.56 -11.04 5.78
CA ASP A 165 5.21 -9.95 6.69
C ASP A 165 5.90 -8.64 6.27
N ASP A 166 7.14 -8.69 5.78
CA ASP A 166 7.86 -7.51 5.31
C ASP A 166 7.08 -6.82 4.19
N ASP A 167 6.54 -7.63 3.28
CA ASP A 167 5.79 -7.11 2.15
C ASP A 167 4.53 -6.33 2.60
N HIS A 168 3.90 -6.71 3.71
CA HIS A 168 2.68 -6.08 4.20
C HIS A 168 2.91 -4.98 5.24
N PHE A 169 4.00 -5.06 6.02
CA PHE A 169 4.18 -4.25 7.23
C PHE A 169 5.43 -3.36 7.20
N PHE A 170 6.35 -3.48 6.23
CA PHE A 170 7.44 -2.51 6.14
C PHE A 170 6.92 -1.12 5.73
N PRO A 171 7.67 -0.05 6.07
CA PRO A 171 7.25 1.33 5.82
C PRO A 171 6.91 1.61 4.35
N GLN A 172 5.90 2.44 4.12
CA GLN A 172 5.50 2.84 2.76
C GLN A 172 6.54 3.76 2.11
N SER A 173 7.26 4.56 2.90
CA SER A 173 8.38 5.40 2.46
C SER A 173 9.54 4.60 1.85
N TRP A 174 9.61 3.28 2.09
CA TRP A 174 10.65 2.40 1.55
C TRP A 174 10.32 1.88 0.14
N ARG A 175 9.12 2.18 -0.35
CA ARG A 175 8.61 1.75 -1.65
C ARG A 175 8.74 2.86 -2.69
N CYS A 176 8.37 2.52 -3.92
CA CYS A 176 8.17 3.41 -5.06
C CYS A 176 9.40 4.23 -5.44
N GLU A 177 10.61 3.75 -5.14
CA GLU A 177 11.86 4.50 -5.38
C GLU A 177 11.81 5.93 -4.80
N PHE A 178 11.03 6.13 -3.73
CA PHE A 178 10.81 7.45 -3.14
C PHE A 178 12.10 8.14 -2.69
N SER A 179 13.12 7.35 -2.33
CA SER A 179 14.47 7.85 -2.01
C SER A 179 15.06 8.79 -3.05
N SER A 180 14.69 8.61 -4.33
CA SER A 180 15.21 9.39 -5.45
C SER A 180 14.14 10.07 -6.29
N HIS A 181 12.87 9.65 -6.15
CA HIS A 181 11.79 10.09 -7.04
C HIS A 181 10.59 10.70 -6.33
N LEU A 182 10.53 10.78 -4.99
CA LEU A 182 9.33 11.22 -4.27
C LEU A 182 8.73 12.54 -4.81
N ARG A 183 9.57 13.53 -5.13
CA ARG A 183 9.14 14.84 -5.66
C ARG A 183 8.46 14.76 -7.04
N ASN A 184 8.62 13.65 -7.75
CA ASN A 184 8.02 13.42 -9.07
C ASN A 184 6.66 12.72 -8.98
N TYR A 185 6.22 12.32 -7.78
CA TYR A 185 4.96 11.61 -7.59
C TYR A 185 3.79 12.53 -7.31
N THR A 186 2.66 12.21 -7.94
CA THR A 186 1.34 12.57 -7.41
C THR A 186 1.00 11.59 -6.28
N ILE A 187 1.00 12.07 -5.04
CA ILE A 187 0.60 11.29 -3.87
C ILE A 187 -0.90 11.46 -3.62
N LEU A 188 -1.61 10.34 -3.48
CA LEU A 188 -3.03 10.30 -3.17
C LEU A 188 -3.23 9.65 -1.80
N ASP A 189 -3.57 10.45 -0.79
CA ASP A 189 -3.82 9.92 0.55
C ASP A 189 -5.19 9.24 0.65
N PHE A 190 -5.17 7.92 0.88
CA PHE A 190 -6.36 7.16 1.18
C PHE A 190 -6.70 7.26 2.67
N SER A 191 -7.93 7.70 2.94
CA SER A 191 -8.51 7.69 4.28
C SER A 191 -9.83 6.91 4.27
N ALA A 192 -9.98 6.01 5.24
CA ALA A 192 -11.26 5.34 5.48
C ALA A 192 -12.34 6.33 5.95
N ALA A 193 -11.94 7.42 6.63
CA ALA A 193 -12.84 8.46 7.09
C ALA A 193 -13.32 9.38 5.95
N ASP A 194 -12.45 9.63 4.96
CA ASP A 194 -12.76 10.43 3.76
C ASP A 194 -12.49 9.64 2.47
N SER A 195 -13.20 8.53 2.30
CA SER A 195 -13.03 7.71 1.08
C SER A 195 -13.57 8.42 -0.16
N ASN A 196 -14.63 9.22 -0.03
CA ASN A 196 -15.21 9.95 -1.16
C ASN A 196 -14.26 11.04 -1.67
N GLY A 197 -13.62 11.82 -0.78
CA GLY A 197 -12.61 12.80 -1.18
C GLY A 197 -11.44 12.15 -1.89
N PHE A 198 -10.99 10.98 -1.41
CA PHE A 198 -9.98 10.17 -2.11
C PHE A 198 -10.44 9.71 -3.50
N TYR A 199 -11.67 9.18 -3.64
CA TYR A 199 -12.21 8.73 -4.93
C TYR A 199 -12.30 9.87 -5.94
N THR A 200 -12.76 11.05 -5.52
CA THR A 200 -12.78 12.24 -6.37
C THR A 200 -11.40 12.59 -6.89
N LYS A 201 -10.36 12.58 -6.04
CA LYS A 201 -8.97 12.86 -6.46
C LYS A 201 -8.46 11.81 -7.45
N LEU A 202 -8.73 10.52 -7.19
CA LEU A 202 -8.32 9.43 -8.08
C LEU A 202 -9.02 9.53 -9.44
N LEU A 203 -10.35 9.70 -9.47
CA LEU A 203 -11.11 9.85 -10.71
C LEU A 203 -10.70 11.10 -11.49
N LYS A 204 -10.39 12.20 -10.80
CA LYS A 204 -9.84 13.40 -11.42
C LYS A 204 -8.50 13.11 -12.09
N LEU A 205 -7.55 12.44 -11.41
CA LEU A 205 -6.27 12.05 -11.99
C LEU A 205 -6.47 11.24 -13.27
N LEU A 206 -7.37 10.25 -13.24
CA LEU A 206 -7.66 9.42 -14.41
C LEU A 206 -8.31 10.24 -15.55
N HIS A 207 -9.24 11.13 -15.22
CA HIS A 207 -9.88 12.03 -16.17
C HIS A 207 -8.87 12.97 -16.85
N ASP A 208 -7.97 13.59 -16.09
CA ASP A 208 -6.92 14.48 -16.60
C ASP A 208 -5.99 13.73 -17.59
N HIS A 209 -5.86 12.42 -17.41
CA HIS A 209 -5.14 11.50 -18.30
C HIS A 209 -6.00 10.93 -19.44
N ARG A 210 -7.15 11.55 -19.74
CA ARG A 210 -8.04 11.22 -20.86
C ARG A 210 -8.61 9.80 -20.82
N VAL A 211 -8.77 9.23 -19.64
CA VAL A 211 -9.54 7.98 -19.47
C VAL A 211 -11.00 8.24 -19.89
N PRO A 212 -11.59 7.41 -20.76
CA PRO A 212 -12.95 7.63 -21.28
C PRO A 212 -14.02 7.67 -20.18
N PRO A 213 -15.10 8.46 -20.33
CA PRO A 213 -16.18 8.53 -19.36
C PRO A 213 -16.78 7.17 -18.98
N SER A 214 -16.97 6.26 -19.95
CA SER A 214 -17.47 4.90 -19.70
C SER A 214 -16.58 4.11 -18.74
N SER A 215 -15.27 4.27 -18.88
CA SER A 215 -14.25 3.58 -18.11
C SER A 215 -14.13 4.19 -16.72
N LEU A 216 -14.26 5.52 -16.60
CA LEU A 216 -14.38 6.22 -15.32
C LEU A 216 -15.63 5.78 -14.55
N SER A 217 -16.79 5.68 -15.19
CA SER A 217 -18.03 5.22 -14.54
C SER A 217 -17.94 3.78 -14.01
N LEU A 218 -17.25 2.88 -14.74
CA LEU A 218 -16.99 1.52 -14.25
C LEU A 218 -16.08 1.53 -13.02
N ILE A 219 -15.04 2.36 -13.03
CA ILE A 219 -14.13 2.50 -11.89
C ILE A 219 -14.88 3.09 -10.70
N GLU A 220 -15.62 4.18 -10.88
CA GLU A 220 -16.41 4.85 -9.83
C GLU A 220 -17.40 3.88 -9.17
N SER A 221 -18.23 3.19 -9.96
CA SER A 221 -19.16 2.19 -9.43
C SER A 221 -18.45 1.07 -8.65
N THR A 222 -17.26 0.68 -9.08
CA THR A 222 -16.41 -0.29 -8.36
C THR A 222 -15.87 0.28 -7.05
N LEU A 223 -15.43 1.54 -7.02
CA LEU A 223 -14.92 2.18 -5.80
C LEU A 223 -16.01 2.21 -4.70
N HIS A 224 -17.26 2.46 -5.08
CA HIS A 224 -18.38 2.47 -4.15
C HIS A 224 -18.83 1.07 -3.70
N THR A 225 -18.79 0.08 -4.59
CA THR A 225 -19.18 -1.31 -4.25
C THR A 225 -18.09 -2.08 -3.51
N SER A 226 -16.81 -1.91 -3.85
CA SER A 226 -15.70 -2.62 -3.19
C SER A 226 -15.59 -2.39 -1.68
N ARG A 227 -16.14 -1.26 -1.18
CA ARG A 227 -16.25 -0.95 0.25
C ARG A 227 -17.12 -1.96 1.01
N THR A 228 -18.11 -2.58 0.35
CA THR A 228 -18.99 -3.55 1.01
C THR A 228 -18.36 -4.93 1.12
N ASP A 229 -17.49 -5.30 0.16
CA ASP A 229 -17.05 -6.69 0.01
C ASP A 229 -15.67 -6.97 0.63
N HIS A 230 -14.76 -6.00 0.59
CA HIS A 230 -13.36 -6.18 1.02
C HIS A 230 -12.95 -5.28 2.19
N SER A 231 -13.86 -4.43 2.69
CA SER A 231 -13.48 -3.54 3.78
C SER A 231 -13.42 -4.28 5.11
N THR A 232 -12.22 -4.45 5.63
CA THR A 232 -12.03 -4.72 7.06
C THR A 232 -12.51 -3.54 7.91
N ILE A 233 -12.73 -2.37 7.30
CA ILE A 233 -13.03 -1.08 7.93
C ILE A 233 -14.20 -1.16 8.92
N GLN A 234 -15.23 -1.94 8.63
CA GLN A 234 -16.43 -2.00 9.48
C GLN A 234 -16.51 -3.23 10.39
N SER A 235 -15.57 -4.19 10.28
CA SER A 235 -15.69 -5.45 11.02
C SER A 235 -15.39 -5.26 12.51
N GLU A 236 -16.05 -6.07 13.33
CA GLU A 236 -15.92 -6.02 14.79
C GLU A 236 -14.48 -6.23 15.24
N GLU A 237 -13.77 -7.16 14.59
CA GLU A 237 -12.37 -7.45 14.88
C GLU A 237 -11.49 -6.24 14.61
N ARG A 238 -11.77 -5.46 13.55
CA ARG A 238 -11.00 -4.23 13.30
C ARG A 238 -11.21 -3.23 14.42
N ARG A 239 -12.46 -2.99 14.85
CA ARG A 239 -12.75 -2.05 15.95
C ARG A 239 -12.08 -2.48 17.24
N GLU A 240 -12.06 -3.78 17.52
CA GLU A 240 -11.37 -4.36 18.67
C GLU A 240 -9.87 -4.08 18.62
N PHE A 241 -9.19 -4.48 17.54
CA PHE A 241 -7.74 -4.30 17.41
C PHE A 241 -7.33 -2.83 17.29
N GLU A 242 -8.14 -2.00 16.63
CA GLU A 242 -7.92 -0.56 16.60
C GLU A 242 -7.94 0.04 18.00
N ARG A 243 -8.94 -0.30 18.82
CA ARG A 243 -9.01 0.14 20.22
C ARG A 243 -7.81 -0.35 21.02
N ARG A 244 -7.45 -1.63 20.89
CA ARG A 244 -6.31 -2.23 21.61
C ARG A 244 -4.98 -1.57 21.24
N ILE A 245 -4.77 -1.28 19.96
CA ILE A 245 -3.56 -0.62 19.46
C ILE A 245 -3.53 0.84 19.91
N ARG A 246 -4.58 1.62 19.61
CA ARG A 246 -4.61 3.06 19.88
C ARG A 246 -4.60 3.40 21.37
N ASN A 247 -5.15 2.54 22.23
CA ASN A 247 -5.16 2.74 23.68
C ASN A 247 -3.90 2.22 24.40
N SER A 248 -2.95 1.62 23.69
CA SER A 248 -1.68 1.17 24.27
C SER A 248 -0.55 2.14 23.89
N PRO A 249 -0.06 2.98 24.82
CA PRO A 249 1.03 3.91 24.55
C PRO A 249 2.28 3.20 24.03
N GLN A 250 2.55 2.00 24.57
CA GLN A 250 3.72 1.21 24.23
C GLN A 250 3.65 0.63 22.79
N ILE A 251 2.46 0.20 22.36
CA ILE A 251 2.25 -0.24 20.97
C ILE A 251 2.34 0.95 20.02
N MET A 252 1.65 2.05 20.37
CA MET A 252 1.63 3.26 19.55
C MET A 252 3.02 3.84 19.37
N GLU A 253 3.83 3.94 20.42
CA GLU A 253 5.21 4.42 20.32
C GLU A 253 6.01 3.60 19.31
N ARG A 254 5.94 2.26 19.37
CA ARG A 254 6.64 1.40 18.42
C ARG A 254 6.15 1.57 16.99
N ILE A 255 4.83 1.65 16.79
CA ILE A 255 4.24 1.91 15.47
C ILE A 255 4.72 3.26 14.93
N THR A 256 4.72 4.30 15.76
CA THR A 256 5.24 5.62 15.38
C THR A 256 6.71 5.55 14.99
N ARG A 257 7.55 4.84 15.75
CA ARG A 257 8.98 4.66 15.40
C ARG A 257 9.20 3.84 14.13
N MET A 258 8.38 2.81 13.90
CA MET A 258 8.43 2.01 12.66
C MET A 258 8.07 2.84 11.43
N TYR A 259 7.14 3.79 11.55
CA TYR A 259 6.55 4.48 10.42
C TYR A 259 6.75 5.99 10.45
N TYR A 260 7.72 6.50 11.22
CA TYR A 260 7.92 7.94 11.42
C TYR A 260 7.95 8.73 10.10
N TYR A 261 8.75 8.27 9.14
CA TYR A 261 8.86 8.90 7.81
C TYR A 261 7.63 8.69 6.93
N ASP A 262 6.73 7.77 7.27
CA ASP A 262 5.46 7.60 6.59
C ASP A 262 4.41 8.63 7.08
N PHE A 263 4.53 9.16 8.30
CA PHE A 263 3.67 10.22 8.83
C PHE A 263 3.99 11.61 8.28
N ILE A 264 5.24 11.80 7.83
CA ILE A 264 5.74 13.08 7.32
C ILE A 264 6.07 13.01 5.82
N LEU A 265 5.57 11.97 5.14
CA LEU A 265 5.75 11.75 3.70
C LEU A 265 5.04 12.82 2.87
#